data_AF-A0A920LG00-F1
#
_entry.id   AF-A0A920LG00-F1
#
_cell.length_a   1.000
_cell.length_b   1.000
_cell.length_c   1.000
_cell.angle_alpha   90.00
_cell.angle_beta   90.00
_cell.angle_gamma   90.00
#
_symmetry.space_group_name_H-M   'P 1'
#
loop_
_entity.id
_entity.type
_entity.pdbx_description
1 polymer ?
#
loop_
_entity_poly.entity_id
_entity_poly.type
_entity_poly.pdbx_seq_one_letter_code
_entity_poly.pdbx_strand_id
1 'polypeptide(L)' 'MIGDVQKWTPNIAGIIEHAKKIHPKSEIISKLTNGEIHRTNYDEVCLRSRKLASNFVRMATRR' A
#
# COMPACT_ATOMS: atom_id res chain seq x y z
N MET A 1 14.68 -17.30 28.88
CA MET A 1 13.21 -17.16 28.90
C MET A 1 12.83 -16.08 27.90
N ILE A 2 12.01 -16.39 26.90
CA ILE A 2 11.51 -15.42 25.91
C ILE A 2 10.17 -14.91 26.43
N GLY A 3 10.00 -13.59 26.52
CA GLY A 3 8.80 -12.97 27.09
C GLY A 3 7.54 -13.26 26.28
N ASP A 4 6.38 -13.22 26.96
CA ASP A 4 5.06 -13.47 26.37
C ASP A 4 4.54 -12.22 25.66
N VAL A 5 5.22 -11.86 24.58
CA VAL A 5 4.85 -10.72 23.72
C VAL A 5 4.17 -11.22 22.46
N GLN A 6 3.25 -10.40 21.94
CA GLN A 6 2.63 -10.70 20.65
C GLN A 6 3.72 -10.78 19.57
N LYS A 7 3.72 -11.88 18.81
CA LYS A 7 4.65 -12.08 17.69
C LYS A 7 4.07 -11.49 16.42
N TRP A 8 4.62 -10.35 16.00
CA TRP A 8 4.26 -9.69 14.76
C TRP A 8 5.42 -9.81 13.79
N THR A 9 5.19 -10.38 12.61
CA THR A 9 6.20 -10.40 11.56
C THR A 9 6.18 -9.04 10.85
N PRO A 10 7.32 -8.32 10.76
CA PRO A 10 7.39 -7.08 10.00
C PRO A 10 6.97 -7.31 8.55
N ASN A 11 6.01 -6.51 8.07
CA ASN A 11 5.47 -6.61 6.72
C ASN A 11 5.35 -5.21 6.11
N ILE A 12 5.95 -5.02 4.93
CA ILE A 12 5.89 -3.77 4.17
C ILE A 12 4.43 -3.42 3.82
N ALA A 13 3.61 -4.41 3.49
CA ALA A 13 2.20 -4.17 3.18
C ALA A 13 1.46 -3.57 4.40
N GLY A 14 1.81 -3.98 5.62
CA GLY A 14 1.21 -3.46 6.85
C GLY A 14 1.39 -1.95 7.02
N ILE A 15 2.44 -1.36 6.46
CA ILE A 15 2.70 0.08 6.52
C ILE A 15 1.62 0.85 5.75
N ILE A 16 1.34 0.46 4.50
CA ILE A 16 0.34 1.15 3.68
C ILE A 16 -1.09 0.87 4.17
N GLU A 17 -1.34 -0.30 4.76
CA GLU A 17 -2.62 -0.59 5.42
C GLU A 17 -2.86 0.31 6.63
N HIS A 18 -1.82 0.51 7.45
CA HIS A 18 -1.87 1.41 8.59
C HIS A 18 -2.10 2.85 8.16
N ALA A 19 -1.37 3.33 7.13
CA ALA A 19 -1.54 4.68 6.59
C ALA A 19 -2.97 4.91 6.07
N LYS A 20 -3.55 3.94 5.35
CA LYS A 20 -4.98 4.00 4.94
C LYS A 20 -5.92 4.07 6.15
N LYS A 21 -5.66 3.31 7.22
CA LYS A 21 -6.55 3.25 8.39
C LYS A 21 -6.53 4.54 9.22
N ILE A 22 -5.35 5.10 9.46
CA ILE A 22 -5.18 6.26 10.35
C ILE A 22 -5.27 7.59 9.59
N HIS A 23 -4.74 7.64 8.37
CA HIS A 23 -4.61 8.86 7.57
C HIS A 23 -5.18 8.70 6.14
N PRO A 24 -6.43 8.21 5.96
CA PRO A 24 -6.96 7.87 4.64
C PRO A 24 -6.95 9.04 3.66
N LYS A 25 -7.26 10.25 4.16
CA LYS A 25 -7.45 11.47 3.36
C LYS A 25 -6.20 12.34 3.24
N SER A 26 -5.07 11.95 3.83
CA SER A 26 -3.84 12.73 3.70
C SER A 26 -3.42 12.77 2.24
N GLU A 27 -3.22 13.99 1.73
CA GLU A 27 -2.92 14.23 0.33
C GLU A 27 -1.50 13.77 -0.01
N ILE A 28 -1.41 13.11 -1.16
CA ILE A 28 -0.15 12.69 -1.79
C ILE A 28 -0.10 13.39 -3.14
N ILE A 29 0.88 14.25 -3.32
CA ILE A 29 1.10 15.01 -4.56
C ILE A 29 2.29 14.41 -5.29
N SER A 30 2.13 14.11 -6.58
CA SER A 30 3.16 13.57 -7.45
C SER A 30 3.31 14.44 -8.69
N LYS A 31 4.52 14.90 -8.97
CA LYS A 31 4.85 15.58 -10.22
C LYS A 31 5.21 14.52 -11.26
N LEU A 32 4.38 14.41 -12.29
CA LEU A 32 4.56 13.43 -13.37
C LEU A 32 5.61 13.90 -14.37
N THR A 33 6.12 12.97 -15.18
CA THR A 33 7.17 13.24 -16.19
C THR A 33 6.73 14.16 -17.31
N ASN A 34 5.43 14.23 -17.60
CA ASN A 34 4.80 15.19 -18.51
C ASN A 34 4.61 16.58 -17.88
N GLY A 35 5.04 16.80 -16.64
CA GLY A 35 4.88 18.05 -15.91
C GLY A 35 3.54 18.21 -15.18
N GLU A 36 2.60 17.27 -15.34
CA GLU A 36 1.30 17.29 -14.66
C GLU A 36 1.44 17.03 -13.15
N ILE A 37 0.58 17.68 -12.36
CA ILE A 37 0.49 17.46 -10.93
C ILE A 37 -0.65 16.47 -10.66
N HIS A 38 -0.29 15.25 -10.29
CA HIS A 38 -1.24 14.23 -9.85
C HIS A 38 -1.45 14.34 -8.33
N ARG A 39 -2.72 14.41 -7.90
CA ARG A 39 -3.12 14.43 -6.49
C ARG A 39 -3.90 13.16 -6.18
N THR A 40 -3.56 12.51 -5.09
CA THR A 40 -4.21 11.30 -4.59
C THR A 40 -4.11 11.26 -3.05
N ASN A 41 -4.44 10.15 -2.42
CA ASN A 41 -4.37 9.98 -0.97
C ASN A 41 -4.03 8.53 -0.59
N TYR A 42 -3.78 8.26 0.70
CA TYR A 42 -3.40 6.91 1.15
C TYR A 42 -4.49 5.85 0.93
N ASP A 43 -5.77 6.22 0.95
CA ASP A 43 -6.85 5.26 0.69
C ASP A 43 -6.82 4.76 -0.76
N GLU A 44 -6.72 5.68 -1.72
CA GLU A 44 -6.64 5.39 -3.14
C GLU A 44 -5.36 4.62 -3.50
N VAL A 45 -4.22 5.02 -2.95
CA VAL A 45 -2.94 4.34 -3.17
C VAL A 45 -3.01 2.91 -2.65
N CYS A 46 -3.49 2.68 -1.43
CA CYS A 46 -3.64 1.33 -0.88
C CYS A 46 -4.55 0.45 -1.75
N LEU A 47 -5.69 0.98 -2.21
CA LEU A 47 -6.61 0.25 -3.07
C LEU A 47 -5.96 -0.12 -4.41
N ARG A 48 -5.23 0.81 -5.03
CA ARG A 48 -4.52 0.57 -6.31
C ARG A 48 -3.41 -0.47 -6.14
N SER A 49 -2.64 -0.41 -5.05
CA SER A 49 -1.60 -1.41 -4.74
C SER A 49 -2.18 -2.81 -4.61
N ARG A 50 -3.33 -2.98 -3.94
CA ARG A 50 -4.01 -4.29 -3.84
C ARG A 50 -4.46 -4.80 -5.21
N LYS A 51 -5.09 -3.95 -6.02
CA LYS A 51 -5.53 -4.32 -7.37
C LYS A 51 -4.35 -4.77 -8.24
N LEU A 52 -3.23 -4.06 -8.16
CA LEU A 52 -2.00 -4.41 -8.86
C LEU A 52 -1.45 -5.77 -8.40
N ALA A 53 -1.34 -5.98 -7.08
CA ALA A 53 -0.86 -7.23 -6.51
C ALA A 53 -1.71 -8.44 -6.94
N SER A 54 -3.05 -8.33 -6.86
CA SER A 54 -3.96 -9.39 -7.31
C SER A 54 -3.79 -9.71 -8.79
N ASN A 55 -3.55 -8.70 -9.63
CA ASN A 55 -3.28 -8.92 -11.06
C ASN A 55 -1.94 -9.63 -11.30
N PHE A 56 -0.88 -9.25 -10.58
CA PHE A 56 0.41 -9.93 -10.69
C PHE A 56 0.36 -11.38 -10.25
N VAL A 57 -0.31 -11.68 -9.13
CA VAL A 57 -0.54 -13.06 -8.70
C VAL A 57 -1.24 -13.84 -9.81
N ARG A 58 -2.34 -13.30 -10.35
CA ARG A 58 -3.11 -13.95 -11.42
C ARG A 58 -2.28 -14.19 -12.69
N MET A 59 -1.42 -13.25 -13.07
CA MET A 59 -0.53 -13.40 -14.23
C MET A 59 0.54 -14.46 -13.99
N ALA A 60 1.10 -14.53 -12.78
CA ALA A 60 2.11 -15.52 -12.42
C ALA A 60 1.55 -16.96 -12.41
N THR A 61 0.31 -17.16 -11.96
CA THR A 61 -0.37 -18.46 -11.95
C THR A 61 -0.92 -18.92 -13.31
N ARG A 62 -0.79 -18.13 -14.38
CA ARG A 62 -1.24 -18.48 -15.73
C ARG A 62 -0.14 -19.13 -16.61
N ARG A 63 0.95 -19.60 -16.00
CA ARG A 63 1.97 -20.44 -16.64
C ARG A 63 1.77 -21.90 -16.31
#